data_AF-A0A1F5AUV6-F1
#
_entry.id   AF-A0A1F5AUV6-F1
#
_cell.length_a   1.000
_cell.length_b   1.000
_cell.length_c   1.000
_cell.angle_alpha   90.00
_cell.angle_beta   90.00
_cell.angle_gamma   90.00
#
_symmetry.space_group_name_H-M   'P 1'
#
loop_
_entity.id
_entity.type
_entity.pdbx_description
1 polymer ?
#
loop_
_entity_poly.entity_id
_entity_poly.type
_entity_poly.pdbx_seq_one_letter_code
_entity_poly.pdbx_strand_id
1 'polypeptide(L)'
;MRVGEILNLKWKDVDFTNRFIQVPMSKNSDSRSIPLDSRTEEMFRKLEKGRKAEDYVFARKNGDKVLSVRGAFKAACEGAEIADFRFHDLRHTAASLLAARGCDIVTLQHILGHMTLAMTQRYAHLVPGRYDKTREIMATLLDSSSDEVGATKQPQYVVPKNLSSVSH
;
A
#
# COMPACT_ATOMS: atom_id res chain seq x y z
N MET A 1 -6.27 0.92 -2.82
CA MET A 1 -6.19 1.23 -4.27
C MET A 1 -7.38 2.07 -4.71
N ARG A 2 -7.30 2.80 -5.83
CA ARG A 2 -8.45 3.45 -6.49
C ARG A 2 -9.21 2.42 -7.32
N VAL A 3 -10.51 2.63 -7.55
CA VAL A 3 -11.34 1.67 -8.31
C VAL A 3 -10.79 1.39 -9.71
N GLY A 4 -10.31 2.41 -10.42
CA GLY A 4 -9.72 2.25 -11.74
C GLY A 4 -8.45 1.39 -11.74
N GLU A 5 -7.64 1.46 -10.67
CA GLU A 5 -6.44 0.64 -10.53
C GLU A 5 -6.82 -0.82 -10.30
N ILE A 6 -7.82 -1.08 -9.44
CA ILE A 6 -8.34 -2.43 -9.16
C ILE A 6 -8.90 -3.06 -10.43
N LEU A 7 -9.73 -2.31 -11.17
CA LEU A 7 -10.37 -2.83 -12.38
C LEU A 7 -9.40 -3.05 -13.55
N ASN A 8 -8.23 -2.41 -13.55
CA ASN A 8 -7.20 -2.62 -14.57
C ASN A 8 -6.11 -3.60 -14.14
N LEU A 9 -6.18 -4.14 -12.92
CA LEU A 9 -5.15 -5.02 -12.39
C LEU A 9 -5.11 -6.35 -13.16
N LYS A 10 -3.91 -6.76 -13.58
CA LYS A 10 -3.64 -8.03 -14.24
C LYS A 10 -2.79 -8.94 -13.38
N TRP A 11 -2.78 -10.25 -13.68
CA TRP A 11 -1.99 -11.21 -12.90
C TRP A 11 -0.49 -10.94 -12.95
N LYS A 12 0.04 -10.41 -14.06
CA LYS A 12 1.45 -10.00 -14.16
C LYS A 12 1.86 -8.88 -13.19
N ASP A 13 0.89 -8.13 -12.68
CA ASP A 13 1.12 -7.03 -11.73
C ASP A 13 1.21 -7.55 -10.28
N VAL A 14 0.93 -8.84 -10.06
CA VAL A 14 0.95 -9.48 -8.74
C VAL A 14 2.23 -10.31 -8.59
N ASP A 15 3.17 -9.79 -7.79
CA ASP A 15 4.39 -10.50 -7.44
C ASP A 15 4.17 -11.33 -6.18
N PHE A 16 3.88 -12.61 -6.39
CA PHE A 16 3.69 -13.58 -5.31
C PHE A 16 4.99 -13.98 -4.59
N THR A 17 6.16 -13.72 -5.19
CA THR A 17 7.45 -14.07 -4.59
C THR A 17 7.85 -13.01 -3.57
N ASN A 18 7.80 -11.75 -3.96
CA ASN A 18 8.12 -10.62 -3.10
C ASN A 18 6.90 -10.09 -2.31
N ARG A 19 5.70 -10.62 -2.59
CA ARG A 19 4.43 -10.30 -1.93
C ARG A 19 4.03 -8.84 -2.10
N PHE A 20 4.03 -8.38 -3.35
CA PHE A 20 3.60 -7.03 -3.72
C PHE A 20 2.64 -7.03 -4.91
N ILE A 21 1.71 -6.08 -4.93
CA ILE A 21 1.00 -5.65 -6.13
C ILE A 21 1.69 -4.41 -6.69
N GLN A 22 2.08 -4.45 -7.96
CA GLN A 22 2.64 -3.31 -8.67
C GLN A 22 1.52 -2.51 -9.33
N VAL A 23 1.37 -1.24 -8.93
CA VAL A 23 0.38 -0.34 -9.52
C VAL A 23 1.10 0.71 -10.34
N PRO A 24 0.95 0.71 -11.68
CA PRO A 24 1.54 1.74 -12.52
C PRO A 24 0.88 3.09 -12.22
N MET A 25 1.68 4.13 -12.04
CA MET A 25 1.20 5.51 -11.97
C MET A 25 1.25 6.12 -13.36
N SER A 26 0.17 6.80 -13.79
CA SER A 26 0.16 7.42 -15.11
C SER A 26 0.93 8.74 -15.11
N LYS A 27 1.68 8.97 -16.19
CA LYS A 27 2.62 10.07 -16.45
C LYS A 27 3.87 10.05 -15.53
N ASN A 28 4.99 9.62 -16.12
CA ASN A 28 6.36 9.68 -15.60
C ASN A 28 6.66 8.83 -14.35
N SER A 29 6.89 7.55 -14.63
CA SER A 29 8.02 6.73 -14.11
C SER A 29 8.16 6.46 -12.60
N ASP A 30 7.09 6.29 -11.85
CA ASP A 30 7.18 5.51 -10.60
C ASP A 30 5.95 4.59 -10.46
N SER A 31 6.16 3.29 -10.59
CA SER A 31 5.18 2.30 -10.11
C SER A 31 5.25 2.25 -8.59
N ARG A 32 4.10 2.20 -7.93
CA ARG A 32 4.08 1.99 -6.47
C ARG A 32 3.75 0.53 -6.15
N SER A 33 4.45 0.01 -5.16
CA SER A 33 4.23 -1.34 -4.65
C SER A 33 3.30 -1.31 -3.43
N ILE A 34 2.29 -2.17 -3.44
CA ILE A 34 1.34 -2.37 -2.34
C ILE A 34 1.61 -3.76 -1.73
N PRO A 35 1.97 -3.86 -0.45
CA PRO A 35 2.26 -5.15 0.17
C PRO A 35 1.02 -6.04 0.22
N LEU A 36 1.21 -7.34 -0.01
CA LEU A 36 0.19 -8.37 0.10
C LEU A 36 0.24 -9.01 1.50
N ASP A 37 -0.85 -8.89 2.25
CA ASP A 37 -1.03 -9.70 3.44
C ASP A 37 -1.29 -11.17 3.06
N SER A 38 -1.07 -12.08 4.01
CA SER A 38 -1.16 -13.52 3.76
C SER A 38 -2.55 -13.98 3.35
N ARG A 39 -3.63 -13.33 3.83
CA ARG A 39 -5.01 -13.70 3.47
C ARG A 39 -5.33 -13.29 2.05
N THR A 40 -4.93 -12.08 1.66
CA THR A 40 -5.10 -11.61 0.28
C THR A 40 -4.27 -12.44 -0.69
N GLU A 41 -3.03 -12.78 -0.33
CA GLU A 41 -2.17 -13.64 -1.13
C GLU A 41 -2.79 -15.03 -1.35
N GLU A 42 -3.27 -15.68 -0.29
CA GLU A 42 -3.92 -17.00 -0.39
C GLU A 42 -5.15 -16.96 -1.30
N MET A 43 -5.97 -15.92 -1.17
CA MET A 43 -7.13 -15.70 -2.03
C MET A 43 -6.73 -15.52 -3.50
N PHE A 44 -5.70 -14.71 -3.75
CA PHE A 44 -5.20 -14.43 -5.10
C PHE A 44 -4.63 -15.69 -5.74
N ARG A 45 -3.88 -16.50 -5.01
CA ARG A 45 -3.36 -17.79 -5.50
C ARG A 45 -4.48 -18.77 -5.89
N LYS A 46 -5.61 -18.76 -5.20
CA LYS A 46 -6.78 -19.58 -5.58
C LYS A 46 -7.42 -19.08 -6.88
N LEU A 47 -7.49 -17.76 -7.06
CA LEU A 47 -8.10 -17.12 -8.23
C LEU A 47 -7.22 -17.15 -9.49
N GLU A 48 -5.89 -17.16 -9.32
CA GLU A 48 -4.92 -17.19 -10.42
C GLU A 48 -4.90 -18.56 -11.15
N LYS A 49 -5.32 -19.65 -10.49
CA LYS A 49 -5.26 -21.00 -11.06
C LYS A 49 -5.90 -21.06 -12.45
N GLY A 50 -5.10 -21.43 -13.45
CA GLY A 50 -5.53 -21.55 -14.85
C GLY A 50 -5.67 -20.22 -15.60
N ARG A 51 -5.17 -19.11 -15.05
CA ARG A 51 -5.14 -17.79 -15.69
C ARG A 51 -3.80 -17.49 -16.33
N LYS A 52 -3.81 -16.62 -17.34
CA LYS A 52 -2.61 -16.09 -17.99
C LYS A 52 -2.19 -14.78 -17.32
N ALA A 53 -0.90 -14.45 -17.42
CA ALA A 53 -0.33 -13.23 -16.87
C ALA A 53 -1.04 -11.94 -17.35
N GLU A 54 -1.54 -11.93 -18.59
CA GLU A 54 -2.23 -10.78 -19.19
C GLU A 54 -3.73 -10.70 -18.87
N ASP A 55 -4.30 -11.73 -18.23
CA ASP A 55 -5.70 -11.75 -17.83
C ASP A 55 -5.93 -10.77 -16.67
N TYR A 56 -7.11 -10.17 -16.63
CA TYR A 56 -7.52 -9.33 -15.51
C TYR A 56 -7.73 -10.17 -14.25
N VAL A 57 -7.28 -9.65 -13.11
CA VAL A 57 -7.56 -10.25 -11.79
C VAL A 57 -9.08 -10.27 -11.55
N PHE A 58 -9.76 -9.18 -11.92
CA PHE A 58 -11.21 -9.04 -11.83
C PHE A 58 -11.82 -9.05 -13.24
N ALA A 59 -12.15 -10.25 -13.72
CA ALA A 59 -12.73 -10.49 -15.03
C ALA A 59 -14.18 -11.00 -14.95
N ARG A 60 -14.95 -10.76 -16.01
CA ARG A 60 -16.23 -11.40 -16.30
C ARG A 60 -15.99 -12.84 -16.75
N LYS A 61 -17.07 -13.65 -16.83
CA LYS A 61 -16.98 -15.07 -17.24
C LYS A 61 -16.33 -15.27 -18.61
N ASN A 62 -16.46 -14.30 -19.52
CA ASN A 62 -15.87 -14.33 -20.85
C ASN A 62 -14.41 -13.82 -20.90
N GLY A 63 -13.81 -13.47 -19.76
CA GLY A 63 -12.44 -12.96 -19.68
C GLY A 63 -12.31 -11.44 -19.78
N ASP A 64 -13.39 -10.73 -20.14
CA ASP A 64 -13.37 -9.27 -20.24
C ASP A 64 -13.25 -8.61 -18.87
N LYS A 65 -12.64 -7.43 -18.86
CA LYS A 65 -12.56 -6.57 -17.68
C LYS A 65 -13.95 -6.28 -17.09
N VAL A 66 -14.03 -6.31 -15.76
CA VAL A 66 -15.18 -5.74 -15.05
C VAL A 66 -15.18 -4.21 -15.20
N LEU A 67 -16.24 -3.65 -15.78
CA LEU A 67 -16.35 -2.21 -16.04
C LEU A 67 -16.77 -1.40 -14.80
N SER A 68 -17.50 -2.01 -13.87
CA SER A 68 -18.01 -1.33 -12.68
C SER A 68 -18.22 -2.31 -11.54
N VAL A 69 -17.87 -1.88 -10.34
CA VAL A 69 -18.14 -2.59 -9.08
C VAL A 69 -19.30 -1.97 -8.31
N ARG A 70 -19.90 -0.87 -8.81
CA ARG A 70 -20.90 -0.09 -8.06
C ARG A 70 -22.12 -0.91 -7.65
N GLY A 71 -22.63 -1.74 -8.56
CA GLY A 71 -23.79 -2.59 -8.28
C GLY A 71 -23.49 -3.67 -7.24
N ALA A 72 -22.42 -4.43 -7.45
CA ALA A 72 -21.99 -5.48 -6.51
C ALA A 72 -21.66 -4.90 -5.12
N PHE A 73 -21.01 -3.73 -5.08
CA PHE A 73 -20.68 -3.05 -3.83
C PHE A 73 -21.94 -2.54 -3.11
N LYS A 74 -22.89 -1.94 -3.84
CA LYS A 74 -24.17 -1.51 -3.25
C LYS A 74 -24.92 -2.70 -2.62
N ALA A 75 -25.02 -3.82 -3.35
CA ALA A 75 -25.64 -5.03 -2.83
C ALA A 75 -24.91 -5.58 -1.59
N ALA A 76 -23.58 -5.52 -1.56
CA ALA A 76 -22.79 -5.90 -0.39
C ALA A 76 -23.05 -4.99 0.82
N CYS A 77 -23.17 -3.67 0.61
CA CYS A 77 -23.54 -2.73 1.68
C CYS A 77 -24.96 -2.99 2.20
N GLU A 78 -25.92 -3.23 1.31
CA GLU A 78 -27.31 -3.55 1.68
C GLU A 78 -27.37 -4.85 2.51
N GLY A 79 -26.67 -5.91 2.08
CA GLY A 79 -26.61 -7.17 2.81
C GLY A 79 -25.84 -7.09 4.15
N ALA A 80 -25.03 -6.05 4.34
CA ALA A 80 -24.33 -5.77 5.58
C ALA A 80 -25.00 -4.66 6.43
N GLU A 81 -26.16 -4.15 6.00
CA GLU A 81 -26.89 -3.06 6.65
C GLU A 81 -26.08 -1.75 6.81
N ILE A 82 -25.19 -1.48 5.87
CA ILE A 82 -24.34 -0.27 5.87
C ILE A 82 -24.97 0.82 4.99
N ALA A 83 -25.30 1.96 5.59
CA ALA A 83 -25.82 3.14 4.90
C ALA A 83 -24.71 4.18 4.57
N ASP A 84 -24.96 4.99 3.54
CA ASP A 84 -24.10 6.11 3.09
C ASP A 84 -22.60 5.78 2.96
N PHE A 85 -22.28 4.58 2.45
CA PHE A 85 -20.91 4.12 2.28
C PHE A 85 -20.58 3.91 0.80
N ARG A 86 -19.48 4.51 0.34
CA ARG A 86 -19.03 4.51 -1.05
C ARG A 86 -17.77 3.68 -1.20
N PHE A 87 -17.51 3.23 -2.43
CA PHE A 87 -16.35 2.35 -2.69
C PHE A 87 -15.01 3.01 -2.35
N HIS A 88 -14.88 4.34 -2.47
CA HIS A 88 -13.66 5.04 -2.09
C HIS A 88 -13.46 5.11 -0.57
N ASP A 89 -14.52 4.93 0.22
CA ASP A 89 -14.42 4.93 1.67
C ASP A 89 -13.67 3.71 2.17
N LEU A 90 -13.71 2.56 1.47
CA LEU A 90 -12.85 1.41 1.77
C LEU A 90 -11.37 1.79 1.82
N ARG A 91 -10.93 2.65 0.91
CA ARG A 91 -9.55 3.14 0.86
C ARG A 91 -9.25 4.08 2.03
N HIS A 92 -10.21 4.92 2.42
CA HIS A 92 -10.10 5.78 3.60
C HIS A 92 -10.04 4.94 4.88
N THR A 93 -10.92 3.95 5.03
CA THR A 93 -10.95 3.02 6.16
C THR A 93 -9.64 2.25 6.27
N ALA A 94 -9.13 1.68 5.18
CA ALA A 94 -7.84 1.00 5.19
C ALA A 94 -6.70 1.93 5.63
N ALA A 95 -6.68 3.18 5.15
CA ALA A 95 -5.67 4.15 5.55
C ALA A 95 -5.74 4.51 7.03
N SER A 96 -6.94 4.77 7.55
CA SER A 96 -7.16 5.05 8.96
C SER A 96 -6.76 3.89 9.85
N LEU A 97 -7.11 2.66 9.47
CA LEU A 97 -6.73 1.45 10.22
C LEU A 97 -5.22 1.23 10.24
N LEU A 98 -4.54 1.38 9.10
CA LEU A 98 -3.08 1.26 9.03
C LEU A 98 -2.39 2.32 9.90
N ALA A 99 -2.82 3.58 9.82
CA ALA A 99 -2.29 4.65 10.63
C ALA A 99 -2.49 4.39 12.13
N ALA A 100 -3.72 4.00 12.53
CA ALA A 100 -4.05 3.66 13.91
C ALA A 100 -3.23 2.48 14.47
N ARG A 101 -2.71 1.62 13.59
CA ARG A 101 -1.81 0.51 13.95
C ARG A 101 -0.32 0.85 13.85
N GLY A 102 0.01 2.13 13.74
CA GLY A 102 1.40 2.60 13.79
C GLY A 102 2.15 2.54 12.46
N CYS A 103 1.45 2.33 11.34
CA CYS A 103 2.07 2.49 10.02
C CYS A 103 2.53 3.94 9.86
N ASP A 104 3.79 4.15 9.49
CA ASP A 104 4.33 5.49 9.32
C ASP A 104 3.70 6.20 8.12
N ILE A 105 3.71 7.52 8.19
CA ILE A 105 2.97 8.36 7.24
C ILE A 105 3.55 8.31 5.82
N VAL A 106 4.85 8.02 5.67
CA VAL A 106 5.55 7.98 4.39
C VAL A 106 5.23 6.67 3.67
N THR A 107 5.31 5.54 4.37
CA THR A 107 4.83 4.25 3.85
C THR A 107 3.35 4.32 3.50
N LEU A 108 2.53 4.96 4.33
CA LEU A 108 1.11 5.14 4.03
C LEU A 108 0.89 6.00 2.78
N GLN A 109 1.63 7.10 2.61
CA GLN A 109 1.59 7.92 1.40
C GLN A 109 1.91 7.09 0.16
N HIS A 110 2.96 6.26 0.23
CA HIS A 110 3.39 5.41 -0.87
C HIS A 110 2.33 4.35 -1.22
N ILE A 111 1.79 3.61 -0.24
CA ILE A 111 0.73 2.61 -0.46
C ILE A 111 -0.50 3.26 -1.12
N LEU A 112 -0.87 4.44 -0.64
CA LEU A 112 -1.97 5.20 -1.18
C LEU A 112 -1.64 5.72 -2.59
N GLY A 113 -0.40 6.08 -2.91
CA GLY A 113 -0.07 6.77 -4.16
C GLY A 113 -0.60 8.20 -4.13
N HIS A 114 -0.37 8.88 -3.01
CA HIS A 114 -0.58 10.30 -2.83
C HIS A 114 0.66 11.07 -3.29
N MET A 115 0.47 12.06 -4.17
CA MET A 115 1.57 12.85 -4.73
C MET A 115 2.30 13.66 -3.67
N THR A 116 1.58 14.16 -2.67
CA THR A 116 2.14 14.98 -1.61
C THR A 116 1.78 14.42 -0.24
N LEU A 117 2.64 14.63 0.74
CA LEU A 117 2.36 14.29 2.14
C LEU A 117 1.10 15.02 2.65
N ALA A 118 0.82 16.22 2.16
CA ALA A 118 -0.38 16.99 2.51
C ALA A 118 -1.68 16.19 2.27
N MET A 119 -1.75 15.39 1.21
CA MET A 119 -2.92 14.53 0.95
C MET A 119 -3.08 13.42 2.00
N THR A 120 -1.98 12.98 2.61
CA THR A 120 -1.93 11.91 3.61
C THR A 120 -2.04 12.44 5.05
N GLN A 121 -1.78 13.73 5.27
CA GLN A 121 -1.79 14.37 6.60
C GLN A 121 -3.08 14.13 7.38
N ARG A 122 -4.23 13.96 6.70
CA ARG A 122 -5.51 13.63 7.35
C ARG A 122 -5.47 12.37 8.21
N TYR A 123 -4.51 11.46 8.03
CA TYR A 123 -4.34 10.25 8.85
C TYR A 123 -3.24 10.38 9.90
N ALA A 124 -2.43 11.44 9.85
CA ALA A 124 -1.23 11.56 10.69
C ALA A 124 -1.54 11.62 12.19
N HIS A 125 -2.71 12.12 12.56
CA HIS A 125 -3.18 12.20 13.95
C HIS A 125 -3.59 10.83 14.53
N LEU A 126 -3.84 9.83 13.68
CA LEU A 126 -4.21 8.48 14.12
C LEU A 126 -2.99 7.64 14.53
N VAL A 127 -1.78 8.06 14.15
CA VAL A 127 -0.56 7.30 14.46
C VAL A 127 -0.27 7.38 15.96
N PRO A 128 -0.37 6.25 16.70
CA PRO A 128 -0.21 6.25 18.14
C PRO A 128 1.24 6.46 18.56
N GLY A 129 1.45 6.89 19.81
CA GLY A 129 2.74 6.82 20.49
C GLY A 129 3.87 7.62 19.84
N ARG A 130 3.57 8.62 18.99
CA ARG A 130 4.62 9.40 18.30
C ARG A 130 5.57 10.04 19.29
N TYR A 131 5.04 10.67 20.34
CA TYR A 131 5.86 11.29 21.37
C TYR A 131 6.48 10.27 22.31
N ASP A 132 5.80 9.17 22.64
CA ASP A 132 6.31 8.15 23.56
C ASP A 132 7.54 7.45 22.97
N LYS A 133 7.46 7.02 21.71
CA LYS A 133 8.61 6.45 21.00
C LYS A 133 9.76 7.46 20.85
N THR A 134 9.45 8.74 20.62
CA THR A 134 10.47 9.79 20.58
C THR A 134 11.14 9.99 21.95
N ARG A 135 10.37 9.95 23.05
CA ARG A 135 10.90 10.06 24.42
C ARG A 135 11.84 8.90 24.74
N GLU A 136 11.46 7.67 24.39
CA GLU A 136 12.30 6.49 24.56
C GLU A 136 13.63 6.62 23.81
N ILE A 137 13.58 7.03 22.53
CA ILE A 137 14.80 7.24 21.73
C ILE A 137 15.68 8.33 22.35
N MET A 138 15.09 9.45 22.79
CA MET A 138 15.82 10.53 23.44
C MET A 138 16.50 10.07 24.73
N ALA A 139 15.82 9.26 25.55
CA ALA A 139 16.40 8.70 26.78
C ALA A 139 17.61 7.79 26.45
N THR A 140 17.45 6.86 25.51
CA THR A 140 18.55 5.94 25.11
C THR A 140 19.75 6.68 24.52
N LEU A 141 19.54 7.77 23.77
CA LEU A 141 20.63 8.57 23.22
C LEU A 141 21.50 9.19 24.33
N LEU A 142 20.88 9.65 25.41
CA LEU A 142 21.60 10.23 26.55
C LEU A 142 22.34 9.16 27.35
N ASP A 143 21.74 7.97 27.54
CA ASP A 143 22.39 6.85 28.22
C ASP A 143 23.60 6.33 27.42
N SER A 144 23.49 6.21 26.10
CA SER A 144 24.60 5.77 25.23
C SER A 144 25.75 6.77 25.08
N SER A 145 25.51 8.04 25.42
CA SER A 145 26.56 9.08 25.39
C SER A 145 27.49 9.06 26.62
N SER A 146 27.20 8.20 27.60
CA SER A 146 28.03 8.05 28.80
C SER A 146 29.19 7.06 28.63
N ASP A 147 29.16 6.19 27.61
CA ASP A 147 30.11 5.06 27.51
C ASP A 147 30.98 4.97 26.24
N GLU A 148 30.75 5.69 25.13
CA GLU A 148 31.66 5.58 23.97
C GLU A 148 31.90 6.89 23.18
N VAL A 149 33.04 7.53 23.44
CA VAL A 149 33.76 8.35 22.45
C VAL A 149 34.44 7.38 21.48
N GLY A 150 33.74 6.94 20.43
CA GLY A 150 34.29 5.94 19.51
C GLY A 150 33.48 5.67 18.23
N ALA A 151 33.52 6.60 17.28
CA ALA A 151 33.28 6.38 15.83
C ALA A 151 32.13 5.43 15.40
N THR A 152 30.88 5.93 15.34
CA THR A 152 29.79 5.24 14.65
C THR A 152 29.75 5.59 13.15
N LYS A 153 30.02 4.61 12.29
CA LYS A 153 29.79 4.70 10.84
C LYS A 153 28.30 4.85 10.58
N GLN A 154 27.94 5.79 9.70
CA GLN A 154 26.55 6.00 9.26
C GLN A 154 25.96 4.70 8.66
N PRO A 155 24.71 4.32 9.01
CA PRO A 155 24.04 3.20 8.37
C PRO A 155 23.80 3.53 6.90
N GLN A 156 24.37 2.71 6.01
CA GLN A 156 24.26 2.88 4.56
C GLN A 156 22.87 2.42 4.12
N TYR A 157 21.99 3.36 3.79
CA TYR A 157 20.69 3.05 3.19
C TYR A 157 20.92 2.48 1.78
N VAL A 158 20.68 1.18 1.60
CA VAL A 158 20.78 0.52 0.29
C VAL A 158 19.47 0.72 -0.46
N VAL A 159 19.46 1.67 -1.39
CA VAL A 159 18.40 1.77 -2.41
C VAL A 159 18.45 0.49 -3.26
N PRO A 160 17.33 -0.26 -3.42
CA PRO A 160 17.28 -1.37 -4.35
C PRO A 160 17.64 -0.87 -5.75
N LYS A 161 18.73 -1.39 -6.32
CA LYS A 161 19.14 -1.06 -7.69
C LYS A 161 18.08 -1.57 -8.66
N ASN A 162 17.37 -0.65 -9.29
CA ASN A 162 16.97 -0.73 -10.70
C ASN A 162 16.45 0.64 -11.17
N LEU A 163 17.39 1.55 -11.41
CA LEU A 163 17.20 2.78 -12.20
C LEU A 163 18.48 3.01 -13.02
N SER A 164 18.52 2.40 -14.20
CA SER A 164 19.38 2.75 -15.33
C SER A 164 18.70 2.11 -16.54
N SER A 165 18.11 2.83 -17.48
CA SER A 165 18.74 3.86 -18.30
C SER A 165 17.67 4.76 -18.98
N VAL A 166 17.78 6.07 -18.81
CA VAL A 166 17.31 7.03 -19.83
C VAL A 166 18.53 7.84 -20.22
N SER A 167 19.07 7.53 -21.38
CA SER A 167 20.05 8.36 -22.07
C SER A 167 19.30 9.50 -22.77
N HIS A 168 19.93 10.67 -22.74
CA HIS A 168 19.60 11.96 -23.35
C HIS A 168 18.84 11.91 -24.68
#